data_AF-A0A932DCB1-F1
#
_entry.id   AF-A0A932DCB1-F1
#
_cell.length_a   1.000
_cell.length_b   1.000
_cell.length_c   1.000
_cell.angle_alpha   90.00
_cell.angle_beta   90.00
_cell.angle_gamma   90.00
#
_symmetry.space_group_name_H-M   'P 1'
#
loop_
_entity.id
_entity.type
_entity.pdbx_description
1 polymer ?
#
loop_
_entity_poly.entity_id
_entity_poly.type
_entity_poly.pdbx_seq_one_letter_code
_entity_poly.pdbx_strand_id
1 'polypeptide(L)'
;MKRIQIIAIASLLASLASAAEPGRTQHHTSPDPIPQGLNAADRSSIHQQMPSIAQQAYLKASNTGAHDEFGRSVAVSGDTLVVGANRESSNGTGVNGNQVDNSASGSGAAYVFVRRGTIWSQQAYLKASNTGTNDRFGWSVAVSGDTVVVGAFEEDSKATGVNGNQRENTDADSGAA
;
A
#
# COMPACT_ATOMS: atom_id res chain seq x y z
N MET A 1 16.66 -26.51 12.00
CA MET A 1 15.52 -27.10 12.74
C MET A 1 14.36 -27.21 11.78
N LYS A 2 13.98 -28.45 11.44
CA LYS A 2 12.88 -28.80 10.52
C LYS A 2 11.59 -28.93 11.33
N ARG A 3 10.49 -28.32 10.89
CA ARG A 3 9.11 -28.72 11.24
C ARG A 3 8.24 -28.54 9.99
N ILE A 4 8.03 -29.63 9.25
CA ILE A 4 6.78 -30.43 9.16
C ILE A 4 5.79 -29.81 8.15
N GLN A 5 5.71 -30.46 6.99
CA GLN A 5 4.64 -30.28 6.00
C GLN A 5 3.34 -30.90 6.52
N ILE A 6 2.20 -30.25 6.25
CA ILE A 6 0.92 -30.93 6.04
C ILE A 6 0.31 -30.36 4.75
N ILE A 7 0.30 -31.19 3.72
CA ILE A 7 -0.54 -31.05 2.53
C ILE A 7 -1.85 -31.78 2.85
N ALA A 8 -2.98 -31.09 2.80
CA ALA A 8 -4.28 -31.72 2.69
C ALA A 8 -5.11 -30.99 1.65
N ILE A 9 -5.25 -31.64 0.49
CA ILE A 9 -6.22 -31.35 -0.56
C ILE A 9 -7.58 -31.83 -0.06
N ALA A 10 -8.60 -30.98 -0.10
CA ALA A 10 -9.99 -31.42 -0.06
C ALA A 10 -10.84 -30.46 -0.90
N SER A 11 -11.00 -30.84 -2.17
CA SER A 11 -12.10 -30.40 -3.03
C SER A 11 -13.43 -30.74 -2.37
N LEU A 12 -14.37 -29.79 -2.29
CA LEU A 12 -15.77 -30.10 -2.02
C LEU A 12 -16.65 -29.45 -3.09
N LEU A 13 -16.96 -30.26 -4.11
CA LEU A 13 -18.15 -30.13 -4.94
C LEU A 13 -19.11 -31.24 -4.46
N ALA A 14 -20.26 -30.86 -3.90
CA ALA A 14 -21.42 -31.74 -3.70
C ALA A 14 -22.73 -30.90 -3.65
N SER A 15 -23.22 -30.57 -4.83
CA SER A 15 -24.59 -30.81 -5.35
C SER A 15 -25.78 -31.12 -4.41
N LEU A 16 -26.85 -30.32 -4.60
CA LEU A 16 -28.31 -30.61 -4.56
C LEU A 16 -29.05 -30.77 -3.22
N ALA A 17 -29.97 -29.83 -2.95
CA ALA A 17 -31.41 -30.16 -2.80
C ALA A 17 -32.28 -28.93 -3.10
N SER A 18 -33.05 -29.04 -4.18
CA SER A 18 -34.19 -28.20 -4.53
C SER A 18 -35.33 -28.44 -3.55
N ALA A 19 -35.90 -27.36 -3.01
CA ALA A 19 -37.31 -27.32 -2.63
C ALA A 19 -37.82 -25.88 -2.82
N ALA A 20 -38.33 -25.60 -4.01
CA ALA A 20 -39.37 -24.60 -4.15
C ALA A 20 -40.64 -25.18 -3.52
N GLU A 21 -41.30 -24.44 -2.63
CA GLU A 21 -42.75 -24.54 -2.49
C GLU A 21 -43.41 -23.16 -2.55
N PRO A 22 -44.60 -23.07 -3.18
CA PRO A 22 -45.27 -21.84 -3.52
C PRO A 22 -46.13 -21.33 -2.36
N GLY A 23 -46.41 -20.03 -2.35
CA GLY A 23 -46.92 -19.32 -1.18
C GLY A 23 -48.22 -19.84 -0.56
N ARG A 24 -48.31 -19.73 0.76
CA ARG A 24 -49.46 -19.11 1.43
C ARG A 24 -49.14 -18.70 2.87
N THR A 25 -49.64 -17.52 3.19
CA THR A 25 -49.67 -16.78 4.46
C THR A 25 -50.03 -17.61 5.69
N GLN A 26 -49.24 -17.50 6.77
CA GLN A 26 -49.74 -17.39 8.15
C GLN A 26 -48.76 -16.54 8.97
N HIS A 27 -49.32 -15.52 9.62
CA HIS A 27 -48.64 -14.64 10.56
C HIS A 27 -48.34 -15.44 11.83
N HIS A 28 -47.12 -15.98 11.96
CA HIS A 28 -46.68 -16.72 13.14
C HIS A 28 -45.88 -15.78 14.05
N THR A 29 -46.49 -15.35 15.17
CA THR A 29 -45.89 -14.48 16.18
C THR A 29 -45.04 -15.26 17.20
N SER A 30 -44.14 -16.12 16.74
CA SER A 30 -43.03 -16.57 17.58
C SER A 30 -41.80 -15.79 17.18
N PRO A 31 -41.10 -15.10 18.10
CA PRO A 31 -39.75 -14.66 17.79
C PRO A 31 -38.94 -15.89 17.41
N ASP A 32 -38.26 -15.86 16.27
CA ASP A 32 -37.21 -16.82 15.97
C ASP A 32 -36.33 -16.93 17.22
N PRO A 33 -35.99 -18.15 17.69
CA PRO A 33 -35.12 -18.29 18.84
C PRO A 33 -33.82 -17.54 18.53
N ILE A 34 -33.57 -16.48 19.29
CA ILE A 34 -32.30 -15.75 19.26
C ILE A 34 -31.22 -16.82 19.39
N PRO A 35 -30.30 -16.95 18.42
CA PRO A 35 -29.20 -17.91 18.54
C PRO A 35 -28.52 -17.68 19.89
N GLN A 36 -28.65 -18.67 20.80
CA GLN A 36 -28.01 -18.59 22.10
C GLN A 36 -26.51 -18.44 21.87
N GLY A 37 -25.93 -17.42 22.51
CA GLY A 37 -24.63 -16.85 22.15
C GLY A 37 -23.55 -17.88 21.84
N LEU A 38 -22.73 -17.55 20.84
CA LEU A 38 -21.57 -18.33 20.38
C LEU A 38 -20.88 -19.03 21.56
N ASN A 39 -20.93 -20.35 21.58
CA ASN A 39 -20.31 -21.10 22.66
C ASN A 39 -18.77 -21.00 22.54
N ALA A 40 -18.05 -21.43 23.59
CA ALA A 40 -16.59 -21.32 23.61
C ALA A 40 -15.91 -22.12 22.48
N ALA A 41 -16.52 -23.23 22.04
CA ALA A 41 -16.03 -24.02 20.91
C ALA A 41 -16.24 -23.28 19.58
N ASP A 42 -17.38 -22.62 19.40
CA ASP A 42 -17.64 -21.75 18.25
C ASP A 42 -16.59 -20.65 18.21
N ARG A 43 -16.37 -19.94 19.32
CA ARG A 43 -15.34 -18.87 19.47
C ARG A 43 -13.91 -19.36 19.17
N SER A 44 -13.57 -20.57 19.59
CA SER A 44 -12.26 -21.18 19.32
C SER A 44 -12.09 -21.56 17.84
N SER A 45 -13.18 -21.98 17.20
CA SER A 45 -13.19 -22.38 15.78
C SER A 45 -13.07 -21.16 14.86
N ILE A 46 -13.63 -20.01 15.25
CA ILE A 46 -13.43 -18.74 14.52
C ILE A 46 -11.96 -18.28 14.60
N HIS A 47 -11.26 -18.51 15.71
CA HIS A 47 -9.86 -18.11 15.88
C HIS A 47 -8.85 -19.02 15.15
N GLN A 48 -9.15 -20.31 14.98
CA GLN A 48 -8.26 -21.23 14.25
C GLN A 48 -8.39 -21.12 12.72
N GLN A 49 -9.49 -20.57 12.22
CA GLN A 49 -9.74 -20.38 10.79
C GLN A 49 -9.23 -19.04 10.24
N MET A 50 -8.76 -18.12 11.10
CA MET A 50 -8.24 -16.84 10.65
C MET A 50 -6.77 -16.98 10.23
N PRO A 51 -6.39 -16.53 9.01
CA PRO A 51 -4.99 -16.54 8.62
C PRO A 51 -4.17 -15.77 9.67
N SER A 52 -3.18 -16.45 10.25
CA SER A 52 -2.29 -15.84 11.23
C SER A 52 -1.47 -14.75 10.53
N ILE A 53 -1.39 -13.56 11.13
CA ILE A 53 -0.47 -12.53 10.64
C ILE A 53 0.96 -13.05 10.78
N ALA A 54 1.70 -13.03 9.66
CA ALA A 54 3.10 -13.39 9.60
C ALA A 54 3.88 -12.27 8.91
N GLN A 55 5.03 -11.90 9.48
CA GLN A 55 5.96 -10.99 8.81
C GLN A 55 6.53 -11.68 7.57
N GLN A 56 6.31 -11.08 6.39
CA GLN A 56 6.87 -11.60 5.14
C GLN A 56 8.27 -11.03 4.86
N ALA A 57 8.48 -9.75 5.14
CA ALA A 57 9.74 -9.06 4.88
C ALA A 57 9.96 -7.87 5.83
N TYR A 58 11.21 -7.42 5.88
CA TYR A 58 11.62 -6.14 6.43
C TYR A 58 12.19 -5.31 5.28
N LEU A 59 11.58 -4.15 5.00
CA LEU A 59 11.93 -3.29 3.87
C LEU A 59 12.59 -2.00 4.35
N LYS A 60 13.64 -1.59 3.67
CA LYS A 60 14.34 -0.32 3.83
C LYS A 60 14.62 0.28 2.46
N ALA A 61 14.74 1.61 2.39
CA ALA A 61 15.35 2.29 1.26
C ALA A 61 16.76 1.73 0.98
N SER A 62 17.21 1.80 -0.27
CA SER A 62 18.58 1.44 -0.65
C SER A 62 19.62 2.51 -0.26
N ASN A 63 19.20 3.76 -0.05
CA ASN A 63 20.04 4.88 0.38
C ASN A 63 19.52 5.45 1.71
N THR A 64 19.73 4.72 2.80
CA THR A 64 19.24 5.14 4.12
C THR A 64 20.10 6.28 4.68
N GLY A 65 19.62 7.51 4.57
CA GLY A 65 20.12 8.67 5.32
C GLY A 65 19.43 8.83 6.66
N ALA A 66 20.10 9.51 7.59
CA ALA A 66 19.47 9.93 8.84
C ALA A 66 18.37 10.95 8.52
N HIS A 67 17.20 10.79 9.15
CA HIS A 67 16.06 11.67 8.99
C HIS A 67 15.37 11.67 7.61
N ASP A 68 15.70 10.76 6.69
CA ASP A 68 15.01 10.68 5.39
C ASP A 68 13.53 10.28 5.49
N GLU A 69 13.09 9.83 6.67
CA GLU A 69 11.69 9.51 6.97
C GLU A 69 11.10 8.42 6.04
N PHE A 70 11.92 7.47 5.58
CA PHE A 70 11.41 6.30 4.85
C PHE A 70 10.30 5.59 5.65
N GLY A 71 9.13 5.45 5.02
CA GLY A 71 7.93 4.95 5.70
C GLY A 71 6.96 6.05 6.10
N ARG A 72 7.24 7.32 5.77
CA ARG A 72 6.34 8.46 6.05
C ARG A 72 4.93 8.22 5.52
N SER A 73 4.84 7.63 4.33
CA SER A 73 3.61 7.26 3.65
C SER A 73 3.80 5.89 2.99
N VAL A 74 2.74 5.08 2.95
CA VAL A 74 2.78 3.72 2.43
C VAL A 74 1.48 3.42 1.70
N ALA A 75 1.59 2.86 0.50
CA ALA A 75 0.45 2.35 -0.27
C ALA A 75 0.78 1.01 -0.92
N VAL A 76 -0.20 0.11 -1.01
CA VAL A 76 -0.04 -1.23 -1.57
C VAL A 76 -1.18 -1.55 -2.53
N SER A 77 -0.85 -2.13 -3.69
CA SER A 77 -1.82 -2.65 -4.66
C SER A 77 -1.25 -3.93 -5.27
N GLY A 78 -1.92 -5.06 -5.02
CA GLY A 78 -1.44 -6.37 -5.44
C GLY A 78 -0.04 -6.67 -4.91
N ASP A 79 0.90 -6.90 -5.83
CA ASP A 79 2.31 -7.18 -5.54
C ASP A 79 3.20 -5.91 -5.53
N THR A 80 2.62 -4.71 -5.64
CA THR A 80 3.34 -3.44 -5.64
C THR A 80 3.15 -2.71 -4.31
N LEU A 81 4.25 -2.29 -3.69
CA LEU A 81 4.29 -1.45 -2.50
C LEU A 81 5.04 -0.16 -2.85
N VAL A 82 4.46 0.99 -2.50
CA VAL A 82 5.10 2.30 -2.63
C VAL A 82 5.31 2.87 -1.23
N VAL A 83 6.51 3.36 -0.97
CA VAL A 83 6.89 3.95 0.32
C VAL A 83 7.50 5.32 0.11
N GLY A 84 6.92 6.35 0.73
CA GLY A 84 7.45 7.71 0.70
C GLY A 84 8.54 7.96 1.74
N ALA A 85 9.46 8.86 1.39
CA ALA A 85 10.55 9.38 2.20
C ALA A 85 10.71 10.88 1.89
N ASN A 86 9.77 11.70 2.38
CA ASN A 86 9.66 13.13 2.08
C ASN A 86 10.84 13.99 2.56
N ARG A 87 11.75 13.44 3.37
CA ARG A 87 12.95 14.13 3.83
C ARG A 87 14.23 13.61 3.18
N GLU A 88 14.12 12.63 2.29
CA GLU A 88 15.26 12.17 1.51
C GLU A 88 15.86 13.35 0.72
N SER A 89 17.19 13.40 0.70
CA SER A 89 17.92 14.50 0.10
C SER A 89 18.68 14.00 -1.11
N SER A 90 18.41 14.56 -2.29
CA SER A 90 19.20 14.31 -3.51
C SER A 90 18.69 15.20 -4.64
N ASN A 91 19.58 15.73 -5.47
CA ASN A 91 19.23 16.48 -6.68
C ASN A 91 18.81 15.60 -7.87
N GLY A 92 18.78 14.28 -7.71
CA GLY A 92 18.35 13.37 -8.77
C GLY A 92 16.87 13.59 -9.11
N THR A 93 16.53 13.53 -10.39
CA THR A 93 15.15 13.71 -10.90
C THR A 93 14.61 12.43 -11.54
N GLY A 94 13.28 12.33 -11.63
CA GLY A 94 12.60 11.24 -12.34
C GLY A 94 12.81 9.85 -11.71
N VAL A 95 13.00 8.83 -12.55
CA VAL A 95 13.11 7.43 -12.10
C VAL A 95 14.56 7.00 -12.02
N ASN A 96 14.95 6.42 -10.89
CA ASN A 96 16.28 5.88 -10.59
C ASN A 96 17.41 6.91 -10.76
N GLY A 97 17.14 8.16 -10.37
CA GLY A 97 18.16 9.22 -10.26
C GLY A 97 19.26 8.89 -9.26
N ASN A 98 20.18 9.84 -9.07
CA ASN A 98 21.36 9.67 -8.21
C ASN A 98 20.98 9.57 -6.72
N GLN A 99 20.90 8.35 -6.20
CA GLN A 99 20.55 8.04 -4.81
C GLN A 99 21.67 8.31 -3.79
N VAL A 100 22.92 8.55 -4.24
CA VAL A 100 24.04 8.88 -3.34
C VAL A 100 24.24 10.38 -3.17
N ASP A 101 23.59 11.19 -4.01
CA ASP A 101 23.57 12.64 -3.86
C ASP A 101 22.82 13.04 -2.59
N ASN A 102 23.21 14.17 -1.98
CA ASN A 102 22.52 14.76 -0.83
C ASN A 102 22.45 16.30 -0.94
N SER A 103 22.57 16.85 -2.15
CA SER A 103 22.74 18.29 -2.36
C SER A 103 21.44 19.09 -2.35
N ALA A 104 20.28 18.43 -2.46
CA ALA A 104 18.95 19.05 -2.36
C ALA A 104 18.26 18.54 -1.09
N SER A 105 18.39 19.28 0.01
CA SER A 105 17.90 18.84 1.32
C SER A 105 16.38 18.69 1.33
N GLY A 106 15.88 17.53 1.74
CA GLY A 106 14.45 17.31 1.92
C GLY A 106 13.62 17.46 0.65
N SER A 107 14.24 17.30 -0.52
CA SER A 107 13.56 17.20 -1.82
C SER A 107 12.52 16.07 -1.84
N GLY A 108 12.79 15.03 -1.04
CA GLY A 108 11.94 13.87 -0.89
C GLY A 108 12.09 12.85 -2.02
N ALA A 109 11.64 11.63 -1.75
CA ALA A 109 11.62 10.52 -2.69
C ALA A 109 10.43 9.56 -2.42
N ALA A 110 10.11 8.71 -3.38
CA ALA A 110 9.27 7.53 -3.19
C ALA A 110 9.96 6.27 -3.73
N TYR A 111 9.74 5.13 -3.09
CA TYR A 111 10.38 3.86 -3.42
C TYR A 111 9.32 2.85 -3.79
N VAL A 112 9.49 2.19 -4.94
CA VAL A 112 8.58 1.14 -5.40
C VAL A 112 9.25 -0.20 -5.15
N PHE A 113 8.57 -1.07 -4.42
CA PHE A 113 8.94 -2.45 -4.22
C PHE A 113 7.93 -3.36 -4.92
N VAL A 114 8.42 -4.42 -5.53
CA VAL A 114 7.57 -5.46 -6.14
C VAL A 114 7.83 -6.81 -5.49
N ARG A 115 6.77 -7.60 -5.41
CA ARG A 115 6.77 -8.93 -4.81
C ARG A 115 6.75 -10.02 -5.87
N ARG A 116 7.54 -11.07 -5.65
CA ARG A 116 7.44 -12.36 -6.35
C ARG A 116 7.43 -13.49 -5.33
N GLY A 117 6.27 -14.14 -5.14
CA GLY A 117 6.11 -15.16 -4.10
C GLY A 117 6.15 -14.53 -2.71
N THR A 118 7.21 -14.72 -1.93
CA THR A 118 7.42 -14.04 -0.63
C THR A 118 8.59 -13.06 -0.65
N ILE A 119 9.24 -12.90 -1.81
CA ILE A 119 10.43 -12.07 -1.96
C ILE A 119 10.00 -10.68 -2.45
N TRP A 120 10.49 -9.65 -1.77
CA TRP A 120 10.31 -8.26 -2.16
C TRP A 120 11.64 -7.68 -2.67
N SER A 121 11.58 -6.89 -3.72
CA SER A 121 12.73 -6.18 -4.28
C SER A 121 12.36 -4.75 -4.63
N GLN A 122 13.22 -3.77 -4.32
CA GLN A 122 13.07 -2.40 -4.81
C GLN A 122 13.21 -2.41 -6.33
N GLN A 123 12.15 -1.99 -7.03
CA GLN A 123 12.12 -1.85 -8.49
C GLN A 123 12.47 -0.43 -8.93
N ALA A 124 12.07 0.57 -8.15
CA ALA A 124 12.31 1.97 -8.51
C ALA A 124 12.56 2.86 -7.29
N TYR A 125 13.35 3.90 -7.53
CA TYR A 125 13.46 5.11 -6.75
C TYR A 125 12.88 6.26 -7.58
N LEU A 126 11.93 7.00 -7.03
CA LEU A 126 11.17 8.03 -7.72
C LEU A 126 11.47 9.39 -7.11
N LYS A 127 11.65 10.35 -8.00
CA LYS A 127 11.89 11.76 -7.71
C LYS A 127 10.97 12.62 -8.55
N ALA A 128 10.67 13.81 -8.03
CA ALA A 128 10.06 14.87 -8.84
C ALA A 128 10.92 15.12 -10.10
N SER A 129 10.29 15.54 -11.19
CA SER A 129 11.03 15.90 -12.41
C SER A 129 11.78 17.22 -12.26
N ASN A 130 11.40 18.03 -11.28
CA ASN A 130 11.88 19.38 -10.98
C ASN A 130 12.33 19.54 -9.53
N THR A 131 13.04 18.54 -9.01
CA THR A 131 13.52 18.50 -7.63
C THR A 131 14.07 19.84 -7.11
N GLY A 132 13.35 20.43 -6.16
CA GLY A 132 13.76 21.55 -5.34
C GLY A 132 14.10 21.12 -3.90
N THR A 133 14.66 22.07 -3.16
CA THR A 133 14.96 21.86 -1.73
C THR A 133 13.69 22.06 -0.93
N ASN A 134 13.41 21.13 -0.01
CA ASN A 134 12.20 21.06 0.80
C ASN A 134 10.89 20.74 0.08
N ASP A 135 10.84 20.42 -1.21
CA ASP A 135 9.56 20.12 -1.91
C ASP A 135 8.72 18.98 -1.33
N ARG A 136 9.31 18.12 -0.48
CA ARG A 136 8.64 16.99 0.19
C ARG A 136 8.02 15.95 -0.74
N PHE A 137 8.62 15.68 -1.90
CA PHE A 137 8.14 14.60 -2.75
C PHE A 137 8.07 13.27 -1.98
N GLY A 138 6.94 12.56 -2.07
CA GLY A 138 6.71 11.36 -1.26
C GLY A 138 6.01 11.62 0.07
N TRP A 139 5.54 12.84 0.34
CA TRP A 139 4.72 13.15 1.51
C TRP A 139 3.45 12.29 1.58
N SER A 140 2.80 12.11 0.43
CA SER A 140 1.67 11.20 0.24
C SER A 140 1.92 10.32 -0.97
N VAL A 141 1.47 9.07 -0.89
CA VAL A 141 1.54 8.12 -2.01
C VAL A 141 0.22 7.37 -2.14
N ALA A 142 -0.17 7.09 -3.38
CA ALA A 142 -1.26 6.19 -3.71
C ALA A 142 -0.84 5.27 -4.86
N VAL A 143 -1.32 4.03 -4.87
CA VAL A 143 -1.07 3.08 -5.95
C VAL A 143 -2.35 2.30 -6.28
N SER A 144 -2.62 2.14 -7.58
CA SER A 144 -3.70 1.31 -8.11
C SER A 144 -3.26 0.68 -9.42
N GLY A 145 -3.10 -0.65 -9.44
CA GLY A 145 -2.50 -1.34 -10.59
C GLY A 145 -1.08 -0.83 -10.86
N ASP A 146 -0.87 -0.35 -12.09
CA ASP A 146 0.42 0.18 -12.54
C ASP A 146 0.57 1.70 -12.33
N THR A 147 -0.44 2.37 -11.77
CA THR A 147 -0.44 3.81 -11.54
C THR A 147 0.01 4.13 -10.12
N VAL A 148 1.05 4.95 -10.00
CA VAL A 148 1.52 5.53 -8.74
C VAL A 148 1.31 7.05 -8.81
N VAL A 149 0.74 7.62 -7.76
CA VAL A 149 0.61 9.08 -7.56
C VAL A 149 1.42 9.46 -6.34
N VAL A 150 2.18 10.55 -6.42
CA VAL A 150 3.09 10.97 -5.35
C VAL A 150 2.97 12.46 -5.13
N GLY A 151 2.53 12.87 -3.94
CA GLY A 151 2.40 14.27 -3.58
C GLY A 151 3.72 14.89 -3.11
N ALA A 152 3.89 16.17 -3.44
CA ALA A 152 4.95 17.08 -2.99
C ALA A 152 4.28 18.40 -2.60
N PHE A 153 3.88 18.55 -1.33
CA PHE A 153 3.01 19.67 -0.93
C PHE A 153 3.75 21.00 -0.74
N GLU A 154 5.09 20.98 -0.61
CA GLU A 154 5.96 22.17 -0.50
C GLU A 154 6.68 22.44 -1.83
N GLU A 155 6.22 21.86 -2.94
CA GLU A 155 6.80 22.13 -4.27
C GLU A 155 6.46 23.55 -4.74
N ASP A 156 7.43 24.21 -5.38
CA ASP A 156 7.28 25.57 -5.87
C ASP A 156 6.93 25.59 -7.36
N SER A 157 5.78 26.14 -7.77
CA SER A 157 5.40 26.30 -9.17
C SER A 157 4.17 27.20 -9.45
N LYS A 158 4.22 27.94 -10.56
CA LYS A 158 3.08 28.60 -11.23
C LYS A 158 2.48 27.74 -12.32
N ALA A 159 2.97 26.51 -12.52
CA ALA A 159 2.39 25.61 -13.50
C ALA A 159 0.91 25.35 -13.16
N THR A 160 0.08 25.27 -14.20
CA THR A 160 -1.35 24.99 -14.05
C THR A 160 -1.77 23.88 -15.00
N GLY A 161 -2.83 23.15 -14.63
CA GLY A 161 -3.36 22.05 -15.43
C GLY A 161 -2.48 20.80 -15.46
N VAL A 162 -2.80 19.90 -16.38
CA VAL A 162 -2.05 18.64 -16.58
C VAL A 162 -0.91 18.90 -17.57
N ASN A 163 0.29 18.40 -17.28
CA ASN A 163 1.49 18.58 -18.10
C ASN A 163 1.92 20.05 -18.26
N GLY A 164 1.72 20.88 -17.23
CA GLY A 164 2.24 22.25 -17.18
C GLY A 164 3.78 22.33 -17.28
N ASN A 165 4.32 23.54 -17.33
CA ASN A 165 5.76 23.74 -17.39
C ASN A 165 6.46 23.31 -16.10
N GLN A 166 7.02 22.09 -16.08
CA GLN A 166 7.74 21.53 -14.94
C GLN A 166 9.04 22.27 -14.60
N ARG A 167 9.50 23.24 -15.42
CA ARG A 167 10.66 24.07 -15.07
C ARG A 167 10.29 25.36 -14.34
N GLU A 168 8.99 25.61 -14.18
CA GLU A 168 8.50 26.74 -13.42
C GLU A 168 8.72 26.44 -11.92
N ASN A 169 9.40 27.35 -11.22
CA ASN A 169 9.71 27.21 -9.79
C ASN A 169 9.66 28.56 -9.05
N THR A 170 8.65 29.39 -9.31
CA THR A 170 8.62 30.78 -8.80
C THR A 170 7.43 31.16 -7.92
N ASP A 171 6.56 30.21 -7.55
CA ASP A 171 5.52 30.41 -6.53
C ASP A 171 5.72 29.43 -5.40
N ALA A 172 5.87 29.94 -4.18
CA ALA A 172 6.36 29.13 -3.07
C ALA A 172 5.28 28.19 -2.53
N ASP A 173 5.64 26.94 -2.22
CA ASP A 173 4.80 25.94 -1.55
C ASP A 173 3.42 25.72 -2.22
N SER A 174 3.34 25.85 -3.54
CA SER A 174 2.10 25.67 -4.31
C SER A 174 1.67 24.21 -4.43
N GLY A 175 2.64 23.30 -4.36
CA GLY A 175 2.47 21.87 -4.34
C GLY A 175 2.18 21.21 -5.70
N ALA A 176 2.47 19.90 -5.77
CA ALA A 176 2.24 19.06 -6.95
C ALA A 176 1.89 17.61 -6.57
N ALA A 177 1.35 16.83 -7.52
CA ALA A 177 1.07 15.39 -7.39
C ALA A 177 1.11 14.63 -8.73
#